data_AF-A0A9Q1CY91-F1
#
_entry.id   AF-A0A9Q1CY91-F1
#
_cell.length_a   1.000
_cell.length_b   1.000
_cell.length_c   1.000
_cell.angle_alpha   90.00
_cell.angle_beta   90.00
_cell.angle_gamma   90.00
#
_symmetry.space_group_name_H-M   'P 1'
#
loop_
_entity.id
_entity.type
_entity.pdbx_description
1 polymer ?
#
loop_
_entity_poly.entity_id
_entity_poly.type
_entity_poly.pdbx_seq_one_letter_code
_entity_poly.pdbx_strand_id
1 'polypeptide(L)'
;MATLSDGHFITKKMSRARPGFPLLPPFERHLQPLRLLPPLPLPPAASALKAAGYSGAQMPDSGGSLADTDRRSSGEIVSSVRRSQGRGQTDERLVLDEHVSSVTTLIQRLSRDIEVLQEKLPTQAEVTYGARSALQRMELLQLAILGDLRGRVARCDANISKLSADLHSTREDLQSLDKEQKISKAALETKFQEVETQVSLMCSKVDQSTTLKEARRKPTEGDSSLLDSKLKMITDELKAQIISVQNWMDKEMENTLKEVLNRIEQLSKLIQNKINSNDKAVQEKYSQLAGKLYTLEQTQRERSQRGRDAEQTLKARISRVEQRLWAEVQDLRAETNAGFTIIHESLASLRKVLEVKIRLTHEQLEQQIGQAQRGGAEHSERVG
;
A
#
# COMPACT_ATOMS: atom_id res chain seq x y z
N MET A 1 -66.16 -13.13 52.85
CA MET A 1 -66.12 -11.79 52.24
C MET A 1 -64.76 -11.67 51.55
N ALA A 2 -64.70 -11.92 50.23
CA ALA A 2 -64.65 -10.88 49.18
C ALA A 2 -63.34 -10.05 49.29
N THR A 3 -62.40 -10.01 48.35
CA THR A 3 -62.45 -10.19 46.89
C THR A 3 -61.08 -10.63 46.34
N LEU A 4 -61.10 -11.50 45.34
CA LEU A 4 -60.01 -11.75 44.39
C LEU A 4 -59.69 -10.48 43.59
N SER A 5 -58.42 -10.31 43.23
CA SER A 5 -58.03 -9.50 42.07
C SER A 5 -57.11 -10.34 41.19
N ASP A 6 -57.66 -10.77 40.06
CA ASP A 6 -57.03 -11.53 38.99
C ASP A 6 -55.87 -10.76 38.34
N GLY A 7 -54.68 -11.36 38.35
CA GLY A 7 -53.56 -10.98 37.50
C GLY A 7 -53.46 -11.92 36.32
N HIS A 8 -54.09 -11.55 35.21
CA HIS A 8 -54.10 -12.26 33.94
C HIS A 8 -52.70 -12.64 33.43
N PHE A 9 -52.44 -13.94 33.32
CA PHE A 9 -51.32 -14.51 32.57
C PHE A 9 -51.60 -14.40 31.06
N ILE A 10 -51.08 -13.37 30.40
CA ILE A 10 -51.07 -13.32 28.93
C ILE A 10 -49.93 -14.20 28.42
N THR A 11 -50.29 -15.41 27.99
CA THR A 11 -49.41 -16.27 27.17
C THR A 11 -49.29 -15.69 25.77
N LYS A 12 -48.39 -14.72 25.60
CA LYS A 12 -48.01 -14.23 24.28
C LYS A 12 -47.16 -15.30 23.59
N LYS A 13 -47.79 -16.11 22.73
CA LYS A 13 -47.13 -16.96 21.73
C LYS A 13 -46.18 -16.08 20.91
N MET A 14 -44.89 -16.06 21.27
CA MET A 14 -43.86 -15.52 20.38
C MET A 14 -43.56 -16.57 19.32
N SER A 15 -44.20 -16.37 18.17
CA SER A 15 -43.81 -16.95 16.89
C SER A 15 -42.32 -16.71 16.67
N ARG A 16 -41.57 -17.81 16.56
CA ARG A 16 -40.16 -17.87 16.25
C ARG A 16 -39.96 -17.45 14.78
N ALA A 17 -40.08 -16.16 14.49
CA ALA A 17 -39.65 -15.60 13.22
C ALA A 17 -38.12 -15.56 13.24
N ARG A 18 -37.51 -16.54 12.57
CA ARG A 18 -36.09 -16.44 12.19
C ARG A 18 -35.94 -15.18 11.33
N PRO A 19 -35.00 -14.27 11.60
CA PRO A 19 -34.47 -13.44 10.54
C PRO A 19 -33.80 -14.40 9.57
N GLY A 20 -34.48 -14.73 8.48
CA GLY A 20 -33.87 -15.38 7.34
C GLY A 20 -32.86 -14.39 6.80
N PHE A 21 -31.60 -14.51 7.21
CA PHE A 21 -30.51 -14.00 6.41
C PHE A 21 -30.63 -14.69 5.05
N PRO A 22 -30.69 -13.96 3.93
CA PRO A 22 -30.54 -14.59 2.64
C PRO A 22 -29.18 -15.28 2.66
N LEU A 23 -29.21 -16.61 2.59
CA LEU A 23 -28.07 -17.40 2.16
C LEU A 23 -27.72 -16.86 0.78
N LEU A 24 -26.75 -15.95 0.74
CA LEU A 24 -26.09 -15.59 -0.52
C LEU A 24 -25.60 -16.91 -1.12
N PRO A 25 -25.86 -17.17 -2.40
CA PRO A 25 -25.38 -18.38 -3.05
C PRO A 25 -23.86 -18.44 -2.92
N PRO A 26 -23.25 -19.64 -3.02
CA PRO A 26 -21.81 -19.73 -3.12
C PRO A 26 -21.38 -18.82 -4.27
N PHE A 27 -20.64 -17.76 -3.96
CA PHE A 27 -19.94 -17.01 -4.98
C PHE A 27 -18.87 -17.96 -5.51
N GLU A 28 -19.24 -18.75 -6.53
CA GLU A 28 -18.28 -19.29 -7.48
C GLU A 28 -17.55 -18.08 -8.05
N ARG A 29 -16.40 -17.76 -7.47
CA ARG A 29 -15.41 -16.93 -8.13
C ARG A 29 -14.82 -17.78 -9.23
N HIS A 30 -15.53 -17.89 -10.34
CA HIS A 30 -14.88 -17.87 -11.64
C HIS A 30 -14.12 -16.55 -11.72
N LEU A 31 -12.87 -16.58 -11.27
CA LEU A 31 -11.85 -15.66 -11.73
C LEU A 31 -11.70 -15.93 -13.22
N GLN A 32 -12.53 -15.29 -14.04
CA GLN A 32 -12.14 -15.05 -15.42
C GLN A 32 -10.85 -14.23 -15.34
N PRO A 33 -9.75 -14.71 -15.93
CA PRO A 33 -8.59 -13.87 -16.12
C PRO A 33 -9.08 -12.67 -16.95
N LEU A 34 -8.82 -11.46 -16.48
CA LEU A 34 -8.90 -10.26 -17.31
C LEU A 34 -8.17 -10.59 -18.62
N ARG A 35 -8.93 -10.76 -19.70
CA ARG A 35 -8.37 -10.83 -21.06
C ARG A 35 -7.78 -9.46 -21.34
N LEU A 36 -6.49 -9.32 -21.03
CA LEU A 36 -5.64 -8.30 -21.60
C LEU A 36 -5.82 -8.36 -23.12
N LEU A 37 -6.09 -7.20 -23.72
CA LEU A 37 -6.11 -7.03 -25.17
C LEU A 37 -4.84 -7.65 -25.78
N PRO A 38 -4.92 -8.22 -27.01
CA PRO A 38 -3.73 -8.78 -27.65
C PRO A 38 -2.70 -7.67 -27.87
N PRO A 39 -1.41 -7.94 -27.63
CA PRO A 39 -0.36 -7.02 -28.06
C PRO A 39 -0.37 -6.97 -29.59
N LEU A 40 -0.32 -5.75 -30.16
CA LEU A 40 -0.05 -5.57 -31.58
C LEU A 40 1.25 -6.32 -31.96
N PRO A 41 1.29 -7.00 -33.11
CA PRO A 41 2.46 -7.75 -33.52
C PRO A 41 3.57 -6.81 -33.95
N LEU A 42 4.74 -6.94 -33.34
CA LEU A 42 6.01 -6.50 -33.90
C LEU A 42 6.95 -7.71 -34.00
N PRO A 43 7.73 -7.82 -35.10
CA PRO A 43 8.53 -9.00 -35.42
C PRO A 43 9.75 -9.17 -34.50
N PRO A 44 10.36 -10.37 -34.45
CA PRO A 44 11.28 -10.76 -33.40
C PRO A 44 12.72 -10.34 -33.71
N ALA A 45 13.40 -9.78 -32.71
CA ALA A 45 14.85 -9.84 -32.63
C ALA A 45 15.22 -10.50 -31.31
N ALA A 46 15.56 -11.78 -31.40
CA ALA A 46 16.25 -12.51 -30.37
C ALA A 46 17.61 -11.86 -30.08
N SER A 47 17.89 -11.55 -28.82
CA SER A 47 18.85 -12.34 -28.03
C SER A 47 19.20 -11.61 -26.74
N ALA A 48 19.28 -12.42 -25.69
CA ALA A 48 19.71 -12.06 -24.36
C ALA A 48 21.04 -11.30 -24.34
N LEU A 49 21.15 -10.31 -23.46
CA LEU A 49 22.42 -9.99 -22.83
C LEU A 49 22.21 -9.69 -21.35
N LYS A 50 22.80 -10.59 -20.57
CA LYS A 50 23.00 -10.55 -19.12
C LYS A 50 23.54 -9.19 -18.68
N ALA A 51 23.11 -8.80 -17.49
CA ALA A 51 23.80 -7.85 -16.65
C ALA A 51 25.29 -8.24 -16.46
N ALA A 52 26.19 -7.32 -16.79
CA ALA A 52 27.50 -7.15 -16.15
C ALA A 52 28.01 -5.74 -16.53
N GLY A 53 28.50 -5.00 -15.54
CA GLY A 53 28.82 -3.59 -15.67
C GLY A 53 29.88 -3.27 -16.73
N TYR A 54 29.71 -2.12 -17.36
CA TYR A 54 30.79 -1.36 -17.97
C TYR A 54 30.51 0.13 -17.74
N SER A 55 31.38 0.73 -16.94
CA SER A 55 31.59 2.17 -16.87
C SER A 55 32.08 2.66 -18.23
N GLY A 56 31.63 3.86 -18.61
CA GLY A 56 32.37 4.81 -19.45
C GLY A 56 32.86 4.29 -20.80
N ALA A 57 32.08 4.52 -21.84
CA ALA A 57 32.63 4.79 -23.17
C ALA A 57 31.71 5.79 -23.87
N GLN A 58 32.27 6.95 -24.19
CA GLN A 58 31.72 7.89 -25.15
C GLN A 58 31.39 7.15 -26.45
N MET A 59 30.14 7.22 -26.88
CA MET A 59 29.81 6.96 -28.28
C MET A 59 30.26 8.19 -29.08
N PRO A 60 31.09 8.02 -30.11
CA PRO A 60 31.41 9.11 -31.02
C PRO A 60 30.16 9.45 -31.84
N ASP A 61 29.93 10.74 -31.95
CA ASP A 61 28.96 11.38 -32.81
C ASP A 61 29.35 11.14 -34.29
N SER A 62 29.00 9.96 -34.81
CA SER A 62 29.34 9.54 -36.18
C SER A 62 28.11 9.48 -37.10
N GLY A 63 26.93 9.93 -36.63
CA GLY A 63 25.68 9.90 -37.40
C GLY A 63 25.64 10.92 -38.54
N GLY A 64 26.27 12.09 -38.37
CA GLY A 64 26.28 13.15 -39.38
C GLY A 64 27.22 12.86 -40.57
N SER A 65 28.28 12.08 -40.36
CA SER A 65 29.30 11.85 -41.40
C SER A 65 28.81 10.90 -42.51
N LEU A 66 28.03 9.87 -42.15
CA LEU A 66 27.60 8.86 -43.13
C LEU A 66 26.57 9.43 -44.12
N ALA A 67 25.60 10.21 -43.65
CA ALA A 67 24.56 10.82 -44.49
C ALA A 67 25.13 11.86 -45.47
N ASP A 68 26.13 12.64 -45.03
CA ASP A 68 26.81 13.61 -45.89
C ASP A 68 27.73 12.94 -46.92
N THR A 69 28.36 11.82 -46.57
CA THR A 69 29.15 11.03 -47.54
C THR A 69 28.28 10.37 -48.62
N ASP A 70 27.05 9.96 -48.28
CA ASP A 70 26.13 9.29 -49.21
C ASP A 70 25.41 10.27 -50.15
N ARG A 71 25.16 11.51 -49.69
CA ARG A 71 24.69 12.61 -50.55
C ARG A 71 25.74 13.03 -51.58
N ARG A 72 27.02 13.04 -51.19
CA ARG A 72 28.13 13.37 -52.10
C ARG A 72 28.37 12.27 -53.15
N SER A 73 28.33 11.00 -52.75
CA SER A 73 28.48 9.87 -53.68
C SER A 73 27.36 9.82 -54.73
N SER A 74 26.10 10.07 -54.33
CA SER A 74 24.97 10.16 -55.28
C SER A 74 25.11 11.32 -56.27
N GLY A 75 25.57 12.49 -55.82
CA GLY A 75 25.86 13.63 -56.69
C GLY A 75 26.99 13.35 -57.69
N GLU A 76 28.01 12.60 -57.26
CA GLU A 76 29.12 12.16 -58.12
C GLU A 76 28.69 11.16 -59.19
N ILE A 77 27.80 10.21 -58.87
CA ILE A 77 27.25 9.24 -59.83
C ILE A 77 26.40 9.96 -60.91
N VAL A 78 25.51 10.87 -60.51
CA VAL A 78 24.71 11.70 -61.44
C VAL A 78 25.63 12.54 -62.33
N SER A 79 26.70 13.10 -61.76
CA SER A 79 27.67 13.88 -62.53
C SER A 79 28.54 13.03 -63.48
N SER A 80 28.79 11.77 -63.14
CA SER A 80 29.63 10.86 -63.92
C SER A 80 28.86 10.23 -65.09
N VAL A 81 27.57 9.92 -64.91
CA VAL A 81 26.65 9.53 -66.00
C VAL A 81 26.50 10.65 -67.03
N ARG A 82 26.50 11.91 -66.58
CA ARG A 82 26.43 13.08 -67.47
C ARG A 82 27.70 13.29 -68.32
N ARG A 83 28.86 12.78 -67.88
CA ARG A 83 30.18 13.00 -68.53
C ARG A 83 30.60 11.92 -69.54
N SER A 84 30.01 10.72 -69.54
CA SER A 84 30.40 9.61 -70.45
C SER A 84 29.80 9.71 -71.88
N GLN A 85 29.49 10.92 -72.35
CA GLN A 85 28.70 11.20 -73.56
C GLN A 85 29.43 10.94 -74.90
N GLY A 86 28.98 9.90 -75.63
CA GLY A 86 29.17 9.70 -77.07
C GLY A 86 27.83 9.57 -77.81
N ARG A 87 27.77 10.06 -79.06
CA ARG A 87 26.57 10.34 -79.89
C ARG A 87 25.76 9.09 -80.29
N GLY A 88 24.43 9.16 -80.16
CA GLY A 88 23.45 8.21 -80.73
C GLY A 88 22.48 7.58 -79.71
N GLN A 89 21.17 7.70 -79.94
CA GLN A 89 20.00 7.41 -79.06
C GLN A 89 19.61 8.56 -78.13
N THR A 90 18.63 9.38 -78.52
CA THR A 90 18.15 10.54 -77.73
C THR A 90 16.94 10.21 -76.86
N ASP A 91 15.99 9.41 -77.33
CA ASP A 91 14.72 9.17 -76.62
C ASP A 91 14.88 8.17 -75.47
N GLU A 92 15.57 7.05 -75.69
CA GLU A 92 15.91 6.08 -74.63
C GLU A 92 16.76 6.71 -73.52
N ARG A 93 17.55 7.75 -73.85
CA ARG A 93 18.36 8.50 -72.89
C ARG A 93 17.56 9.54 -72.12
N LEU A 94 16.59 10.21 -72.74
CA LEU A 94 15.67 11.10 -72.05
C LEU A 94 14.87 10.32 -71.00
N VAL A 95 14.39 9.13 -71.36
CA VAL A 95 13.70 8.22 -70.43
C VAL A 95 14.65 7.77 -69.30
N LEU A 96 15.91 7.46 -69.60
CA LEU A 96 16.89 7.08 -68.58
C LEU A 96 17.22 8.24 -67.63
N ASP A 97 17.43 9.46 -68.15
CA ASP A 97 17.70 10.65 -67.33
C ASP A 97 16.48 11.01 -66.46
N GLU A 98 15.26 10.87 -66.98
CA GLU A 98 14.02 11.07 -66.24
C GLU A 98 13.85 10.01 -65.14
N HIS A 99 14.15 8.74 -65.41
CA HIS A 99 14.17 7.68 -64.42
C HIS A 99 15.24 7.91 -63.36
N VAL A 100 16.46 8.31 -63.73
CA VAL A 100 17.53 8.64 -62.78
C VAL A 100 17.13 9.81 -61.90
N SER A 101 16.51 10.85 -62.46
CA SER A 101 15.98 11.99 -61.70
C SER A 101 14.86 11.55 -60.75
N SER A 102 13.91 10.74 -61.22
CA SER A 102 12.80 10.20 -60.42
C SER A 102 13.29 9.32 -59.27
N VAL A 103 14.25 8.44 -59.54
CA VAL A 103 14.90 7.60 -58.51
C VAL A 103 15.65 8.48 -57.50
N THR A 104 16.35 9.51 -57.95
CA THR A 104 17.09 10.43 -57.06
C THR A 104 16.14 11.19 -56.13
N THR A 105 15.01 11.67 -56.64
CA THR A 105 14.01 12.37 -55.80
C THR A 105 13.33 11.43 -54.81
N LEU A 106 13.06 10.16 -55.20
CA LEU A 106 12.56 9.11 -54.31
C LEU A 106 13.56 8.80 -53.19
N ILE A 107 14.86 8.64 -53.51
CA ILE A 107 15.91 8.41 -52.52
C ILE A 107 15.98 9.60 -51.54
N GLN A 108 15.99 10.84 -52.04
CA GLN A 108 16.03 12.03 -51.17
C GLN A 108 14.81 12.12 -50.25
N ARG A 109 13.62 11.75 -50.75
CA ARG A 109 12.40 11.69 -49.94
C ARG A 109 12.50 10.60 -48.86
N LEU A 110 12.96 9.41 -49.22
CA LEU A 110 13.17 8.31 -48.27
C LEU A 110 14.20 8.66 -47.20
N SER A 111 15.32 9.30 -47.56
CA SER A 111 16.32 9.76 -46.59
C SER A 111 15.73 10.72 -45.58
N ARG A 112 14.90 11.68 -46.04
CA ARG A 112 14.22 12.62 -45.16
C ARG A 112 13.18 11.94 -44.27
N ASP A 113 12.42 10.98 -44.80
CA ASP A 113 11.46 10.20 -44.03
C ASP A 113 12.16 9.35 -42.96
N ILE A 114 13.34 8.78 -43.28
CA ILE A 114 14.19 8.05 -42.32
C ILE A 114 14.69 8.97 -41.20
N GLU A 115 15.18 10.16 -41.52
CA GLU A 115 15.63 11.15 -40.53
C GLU A 115 14.49 11.52 -39.55
N VAL A 116 13.29 11.82 -40.08
CA VAL A 116 12.12 12.14 -39.25
C VAL A 116 11.71 10.96 -38.37
N LEU A 117 11.80 9.73 -38.87
CA LEU A 117 11.51 8.52 -38.08
C LEU A 117 12.57 8.29 -37.01
N GLN A 118 13.84 8.51 -37.31
CA GLN A 118 14.95 8.39 -36.37
C GLN A 118 14.86 9.40 -35.23
N GLU A 119 14.37 10.62 -35.49
CA GLU A 119 14.15 11.63 -34.46
C GLU A 119 12.96 11.28 -33.53
N LYS A 120 11.89 10.68 -34.09
CA LYS A 120 10.70 10.29 -33.32
C LYS A 120 10.87 9.02 -32.49
N LEU A 121 11.69 8.08 -32.96
CA LEU A 121 11.91 6.79 -32.28
C LEU A 121 12.40 6.93 -30.81
N PRO A 122 13.42 7.75 -30.48
CA PRO A 122 13.92 7.87 -29.11
C PRO A 122 12.91 8.51 -28.16
N THR A 123 12.19 9.54 -28.60
CA THR A 123 11.15 10.19 -27.77
C THR A 123 9.99 9.23 -27.50
N GLN A 124 9.56 8.46 -28.50
CA GLN A 124 8.55 7.42 -28.33
C GLN A 124 9.04 6.29 -27.40
N ALA A 125 10.31 5.89 -27.51
CA ALA A 125 10.91 4.88 -26.63
C ALA A 125 10.98 5.36 -25.17
N GLU A 126 11.32 6.64 -24.94
CA GLU A 126 11.36 7.24 -23.61
C GLU A 126 9.97 7.28 -22.96
N VAL A 127 8.93 7.73 -23.70
CA VAL A 127 7.55 7.73 -23.21
C VAL A 127 7.09 6.32 -22.88
N THR A 128 7.41 5.34 -23.75
CA THR A 128 7.04 3.94 -23.53
C THR A 128 7.75 3.34 -22.31
N TYR A 129 9.03 3.63 -22.14
CA TYR A 129 9.80 3.20 -20.96
C TYR A 129 9.30 3.85 -19.67
N GLY A 130 9.02 5.16 -19.70
CA GLY A 130 8.45 5.90 -18.59
C GLY A 130 7.09 5.35 -18.16
N ALA A 131 6.19 5.11 -19.13
CA ALA A 131 4.89 4.48 -18.89
C ALA A 131 5.05 3.06 -18.29
N ARG A 132 5.96 2.25 -18.82
CA ARG A 132 6.23 0.90 -18.31
C ARG A 132 6.79 0.92 -16.88
N SER A 133 7.70 1.84 -16.57
CA SER A 133 8.24 2.02 -15.22
C SER A 133 7.17 2.50 -14.22
N ALA A 134 6.28 3.40 -14.64
CA ALA A 134 5.15 3.84 -13.83
C ALA A 134 4.17 2.70 -13.56
N LEU A 135 3.84 1.90 -14.58
CA LEU A 135 3.00 0.70 -14.44
C LEU A 135 3.61 -0.32 -13.47
N GLN A 136 4.89 -0.66 -13.62
CA GLN A 136 5.56 -1.59 -12.71
C GLN A 136 5.54 -1.11 -11.25
N ARG A 137 5.75 0.20 -11.02
CA ARG A 137 5.62 0.77 -9.68
C ARG A 137 4.20 0.66 -9.12
N MET A 138 3.19 0.91 -9.96
CA MET A 138 1.79 0.78 -9.56
C MET A 138 1.44 -0.67 -9.24
N GLU A 139 1.87 -1.63 -10.04
CA GLU A 139 1.67 -3.06 -9.82
C GLU A 139 2.29 -3.52 -8.50
N LEU A 140 3.52 -3.10 -8.20
CA LEU A 140 4.18 -3.40 -6.92
C LEU A 140 3.40 -2.83 -5.73
N LEU A 141 2.89 -1.60 -5.83
CA LEU A 141 2.07 -0.99 -4.79
C LEU A 141 0.73 -1.73 -4.63
N GLN A 142 0.07 -2.11 -5.73
CA GLN A 142 -1.18 -2.87 -5.69
C GLN A 142 -0.98 -4.23 -5.02
N LEU A 143 0.10 -4.94 -5.35
CA LEU A 143 0.43 -6.20 -4.70
C LEU A 143 0.67 -6.04 -3.20
N ALA A 144 1.37 -4.98 -2.78
CA ALA A 144 1.59 -4.69 -1.37
C ALA A 144 0.28 -4.40 -0.61
N ILE A 145 -0.59 -3.56 -1.20
CA ILE A 145 -1.89 -3.20 -0.60
C ILE A 145 -2.81 -4.43 -0.52
N LEU A 146 -2.89 -5.24 -1.58
CA LEU A 146 -3.66 -6.48 -1.59
C LEU A 146 -3.12 -7.49 -0.56
N GLY A 147 -1.80 -7.54 -0.39
CA GLY A 147 -1.15 -8.34 0.65
C GLY A 147 -1.57 -7.96 2.06
N ASP A 148 -1.55 -6.66 2.40
CA ASP A 148 -2.01 -6.18 3.71
C ASP A 148 -3.49 -6.48 3.93
N LEU A 149 -4.33 -6.19 2.94
CA LEU A 149 -5.77 -6.44 3.04
C LEU A 149 -6.07 -7.93 3.24
N ARG A 150 -5.41 -8.81 2.50
CA ARG A 150 -5.52 -10.27 2.68
C ARG A 150 -5.09 -10.72 4.07
N GLY A 151 -4.02 -10.15 4.61
CA GLY A 151 -3.56 -10.41 5.98
C GLY A 151 -4.56 -9.94 7.03
N ARG A 152 -5.19 -8.78 6.84
CA ARG A 152 -6.28 -8.28 7.72
C ARG A 152 -7.50 -9.19 7.68
N VAL A 153 -7.96 -9.59 6.49
CA VAL A 153 -9.08 -10.52 6.31
C VAL A 153 -8.80 -11.85 7.00
N ALA A 154 -7.62 -12.45 6.78
CA ALA A 154 -7.25 -13.71 7.43
C ALA A 154 -7.26 -13.63 8.97
N ARG A 155 -6.82 -12.49 9.55
CA ARG A 155 -6.90 -12.25 11.00
C ARG A 155 -8.34 -12.09 11.48
N CYS A 156 -9.19 -11.41 10.71
CA CYS A 156 -10.63 -11.32 11.00
C CYS A 156 -11.28 -12.70 10.97
N ASP A 157 -11.02 -13.52 9.94
CA ASP A 157 -11.59 -14.86 9.81
C ASP A 157 -11.17 -15.78 10.97
N ALA A 158 -9.89 -15.71 11.37
CA ALA A 158 -9.38 -16.43 12.53
C ALA A 158 -10.07 -15.98 13.84
N ASN A 159 -10.24 -14.66 14.03
CA ASN A 159 -10.93 -14.12 15.20
C ASN A 159 -12.41 -14.49 15.23
N ILE A 160 -13.11 -14.46 14.08
CA ILE A 160 -14.50 -14.88 13.97
C ILE A 160 -14.65 -16.36 14.32
N SER A 161 -13.74 -17.21 13.81
CA SER A 161 -13.75 -18.65 14.10
C SER A 161 -13.54 -18.92 15.59
N LYS A 162 -12.58 -18.21 16.22
CA LYS A 162 -12.34 -18.31 17.67
C LYS A 162 -13.56 -17.85 18.48
N LEU A 163 -14.10 -16.68 18.18
CA LEU A 163 -15.29 -16.15 18.87
C LEU A 163 -16.51 -17.09 18.71
N SER A 164 -16.64 -17.73 17.55
CA SER A 164 -17.71 -18.70 17.31
C SER A 164 -17.55 -19.96 18.17
N ALA A 165 -16.32 -20.44 18.34
CA ALA A 165 -16.01 -21.55 19.24
C ALA A 165 -16.25 -21.19 20.71
N ASP A 166 -15.79 -20.00 21.15
CA ASP A 166 -16.01 -19.50 22.51
C ASP A 166 -17.52 -19.34 22.80
N LEU A 167 -18.31 -18.85 21.83
CA LEU A 167 -19.77 -18.75 21.94
C LEU A 167 -20.42 -20.14 22.06
N HIS A 168 -19.96 -21.13 21.30
CA HIS A 168 -20.47 -22.50 21.43
C HIS A 168 -20.15 -23.11 22.78
N SER A 169 -18.92 -22.97 23.28
CA SER A 169 -18.54 -23.45 24.62
C SER A 169 -19.39 -22.81 25.70
N THR A 170 -19.50 -21.47 25.71
CA THR A 170 -20.31 -20.75 26.71
C THR A 170 -21.79 -21.12 26.63
N ARG A 171 -22.31 -21.44 25.45
CA ARG A 171 -23.68 -21.93 25.28
C ARG A 171 -23.87 -23.33 25.86
N GLU A 172 -22.89 -24.22 25.71
CA GLU A 172 -22.92 -25.56 26.31
C GLU A 172 -22.88 -25.46 27.84
N ASP A 173 -22.03 -24.60 28.39
CA ASP A 173 -21.94 -24.31 29.82
C ASP A 173 -23.26 -23.73 30.37
N LEU A 174 -23.91 -22.82 29.62
CA LEU A 174 -25.23 -22.31 30.00
C LEU A 174 -26.30 -23.40 30.00
N GLN A 175 -26.23 -24.36 29.07
CA GLN A 175 -27.18 -25.47 29.02
C GLN A 175 -26.95 -26.49 30.13
N SER A 176 -25.70 -26.74 30.54
CA SER A 176 -25.41 -27.60 31.68
C SER A 176 -25.89 -26.96 32.98
N LEU A 177 -25.64 -25.65 33.16
CA LEU A 177 -26.10 -24.89 34.32
C LEU A 177 -27.63 -24.82 34.41
N ASP A 178 -28.34 -24.61 33.29
CA ASP A 178 -29.82 -24.65 33.25
C ASP A 178 -30.38 -26.02 33.68
N LYS A 179 -29.71 -27.12 33.30
CA LYS A 179 -30.10 -28.47 33.74
C LYS A 179 -29.86 -28.66 35.24
N GLU A 180 -28.70 -28.26 35.74
CA GLU A 180 -28.37 -28.34 37.18
C GLU A 180 -29.31 -27.47 38.03
N GLN A 181 -29.67 -26.29 37.54
CA GLN A 181 -30.67 -25.42 38.15
C GLN A 181 -32.05 -26.09 38.21
N LYS A 182 -32.48 -26.78 37.16
CA LYS A 182 -33.76 -27.52 37.15
C LYS A 182 -33.75 -28.69 38.12
N ILE A 183 -32.65 -29.44 38.18
CA ILE A 183 -32.49 -30.57 39.11
C ILE A 183 -32.50 -30.08 40.56
N SER A 184 -31.70 -29.07 40.89
CA SER A 184 -31.65 -28.50 42.23
C SER A 184 -32.99 -27.89 42.65
N LYS A 185 -33.69 -27.20 41.75
CA LYS A 185 -35.05 -26.71 41.99
C LYS A 185 -36.02 -27.86 42.34
N ALA A 186 -36.00 -28.94 41.56
CA ALA A 186 -36.87 -30.09 41.82
C ALA A 186 -36.55 -30.76 43.17
N ALA A 187 -35.28 -30.88 43.52
CA ALA A 187 -34.84 -31.42 44.81
C ALA A 187 -35.25 -30.53 45.99
N LEU A 188 -35.22 -29.20 45.83
CA LEU A 188 -35.73 -28.26 46.84
C LEU A 188 -37.25 -28.36 46.99
N GLU A 189 -37.99 -28.46 45.89
CA GLU A 189 -39.45 -28.62 45.91
C GLU A 189 -39.87 -29.89 46.67
N THR A 190 -39.19 -31.01 46.46
CA THR A 190 -39.47 -32.26 47.19
C THR A 190 -39.14 -32.15 48.68
N LYS A 191 -38.02 -31.50 49.03
CA LYS A 191 -37.66 -31.24 50.43
C LYS A 191 -38.67 -30.32 51.12
N PHE A 192 -39.18 -29.31 50.41
CA PHE A 192 -40.23 -28.44 50.91
C PHE A 192 -41.52 -29.22 51.21
N GLN A 193 -41.96 -30.08 50.29
CA GLN A 193 -43.13 -30.94 50.49
C GLN A 193 -42.94 -31.94 51.66
N GLU A 194 -41.73 -32.50 51.80
CA GLU A 194 -41.40 -33.38 52.94
C GLU A 194 -41.53 -32.64 54.28
N VAL A 195 -41.02 -31.40 54.37
CA VAL A 195 -41.17 -30.57 55.57
C VAL A 195 -42.63 -30.20 55.80
N GLU A 196 -43.37 -29.81 54.76
CA GLU A 196 -44.78 -29.43 54.86
C GLU A 196 -45.66 -30.59 55.39
N THR A 197 -45.39 -31.82 54.94
CA THR A 197 -46.05 -33.03 55.45
C THR A 197 -45.66 -33.35 56.89
N GLN A 198 -44.38 -33.20 57.27
CA GLN A 198 -43.94 -33.37 58.66
C GLN A 198 -44.60 -32.36 59.60
N VAL A 199 -44.68 -31.09 59.20
CA VAL A 199 -45.36 -30.03 59.97
C VAL A 199 -46.84 -30.35 60.14
N SER A 200 -47.53 -30.73 59.07
CA SER A 200 -48.95 -31.11 59.10
C SER A 200 -49.19 -32.30 60.05
N LEU A 201 -48.31 -33.30 60.03
CA LEU A 201 -48.38 -34.43 60.95
C LEU A 201 -48.17 -34.00 62.41
N MET A 202 -47.19 -33.14 62.68
CA MET A 202 -46.98 -32.63 64.05
C MET A 202 -48.17 -31.82 64.55
N CYS A 203 -48.76 -30.95 63.72
CA CYS A 203 -49.97 -30.21 64.09
C CYS A 203 -51.11 -31.17 64.47
N SER A 204 -51.38 -32.20 63.65
CA SER A 204 -52.44 -33.18 63.98
C SER A 204 -52.18 -33.95 65.29
N LYS A 205 -50.92 -34.30 65.58
CA LYS A 205 -50.54 -34.95 66.85
C LYS A 205 -50.72 -34.01 68.04
N VAL A 206 -50.38 -32.73 67.87
CA VAL A 206 -50.59 -31.70 68.90
C VAL A 206 -52.08 -31.53 69.18
N ASP A 207 -52.92 -31.45 68.14
CA ASP A 207 -54.38 -31.31 68.27
C ASP A 207 -55.04 -32.53 68.91
N GLN A 208 -54.59 -33.74 68.58
CA GLN A 208 -55.04 -34.96 69.25
C GLN A 208 -54.63 -34.98 70.74
N SER A 209 -53.41 -34.56 71.05
CA SER A 209 -52.90 -34.47 72.43
C SER A 209 -53.67 -33.44 73.26
N THR A 210 -53.99 -32.26 72.70
CA THR A 210 -54.77 -31.23 73.39
C THR A 210 -56.20 -31.67 73.65
N THR A 211 -56.90 -32.23 72.65
CA THR A 211 -58.27 -32.73 72.82
C THR A 211 -58.37 -33.90 73.82
N LEU A 212 -57.40 -34.82 73.83
CA LEU A 212 -57.35 -35.93 74.79
C LEU A 212 -57.04 -35.44 76.21
N LYS A 213 -56.20 -34.40 76.36
CA LYS A 213 -55.94 -33.73 77.65
C LYS A 213 -57.15 -32.93 78.15
N GLU A 214 -57.94 -32.33 77.26
CA GLU A 214 -59.19 -31.65 77.60
C GLU A 214 -60.28 -32.64 78.03
N ALA A 215 -60.39 -33.80 77.37
CA ALA A 215 -61.37 -34.85 77.70
C ALA A 215 -61.06 -35.62 79.00
N ARG A 216 -59.80 -35.65 79.46
CA ARG A 216 -59.34 -36.44 80.62
C ARG A 216 -59.25 -35.64 81.93
N ARG A 217 -59.71 -34.39 81.98
CA ARG A 217 -59.79 -33.59 83.21
C ARG A 217 -60.88 -34.14 84.17
N LYS A 218 -60.50 -35.08 85.02
CA LYS A 218 -60.99 -35.22 86.41
C LYS A 218 -59.76 -35.25 87.33
N PRO A 219 -59.76 -34.52 88.47
CA PRO A 219 -58.58 -34.42 89.30
C PRO A 219 -58.45 -35.71 90.12
N THR A 220 -57.30 -36.38 89.99
CA THR A 220 -56.92 -37.48 90.88
C THR A 220 -55.43 -37.33 91.18
N GLU A 221 -55.14 -37.18 92.46
CA GLU A 221 -54.01 -36.44 93.05
C GLU A 221 -52.88 -37.37 93.56
N GLY A 222 -52.78 -38.61 93.03
CA GLY A 222 -51.86 -39.64 93.56
C GLY A 222 -50.71 -40.09 92.64
N ASP A 223 -50.93 -40.18 91.32
CA ASP A 223 -49.95 -40.71 90.35
C ASP A 223 -49.07 -39.63 89.68
N SER A 224 -49.26 -38.36 90.08
CA SER A 224 -48.59 -37.19 89.46
C SER A 224 -47.08 -37.25 89.59
N SER A 225 -46.55 -37.65 90.76
CA SER A 225 -45.12 -37.50 91.07
C SER A 225 -44.20 -38.44 90.26
N LEU A 226 -44.61 -39.68 90.01
CA LEU A 226 -43.86 -40.64 89.19
C LEU A 226 -43.88 -40.24 87.71
N LEU A 227 -45.03 -39.81 87.21
CA LEU A 227 -45.16 -39.30 85.84
C LEU A 227 -44.35 -38.03 85.64
N ASP A 228 -44.35 -37.12 86.62
CA ASP A 228 -43.55 -35.89 86.59
C ASP A 228 -42.05 -36.20 86.54
N SER A 229 -41.56 -37.20 87.29
CA SER A 229 -40.15 -37.61 87.21
C SER A 229 -39.76 -38.24 85.86
N LYS A 230 -40.62 -39.07 85.26
CA LYS A 230 -40.39 -39.63 83.92
C LYS A 230 -40.44 -38.56 82.83
N LEU A 231 -41.42 -37.65 82.90
CA LEU A 231 -41.52 -36.52 81.98
C LEU A 231 -40.30 -35.60 82.10
N LYS A 232 -39.81 -35.37 83.32
CA LYS A 232 -38.58 -34.61 83.56
C LYS A 232 -37.36 -35.28 82.95
N MET A 233 -37.16 -36.59 83.15
CA MET A 233 -36.07 -37.33 82.50
C MET A 233 -36.12 -37.23 80.97
N ILE A 234 -37.29 -37.46 80.36
CA ILE A 234 -37.45 -37.39 78.90
C ILE A 234 -37.21 -35.96 78.40
N THR A 235 -37.66 -34.97 79.14
CA THR A 235 -37.45 -33.54 78.82
C THR A 235 -35.96 -33.18 78.90
N ASP A 236 -35.26 -33.65 79.93
CA ASP A 236 -33.83 -33.37 80.11
C ASP A 236 -32.99 -34.12 79.06
N GLU A 237 -33.37 -35.34 78.68
CA GLU A 237 -32.78 -36.07 77.55
C GLU A 237 -32.99 -35.36 76.21
N LEU A 238 -34.22 -34.90 75.92
CA LEU A 238 -34.53 -34.11 74.72
C LEU A 238 -33.71 -32.81 74.69
N LYS A 239 -33.57 -32.11 75.82
CA LYS A 239 -32.71 -30.93 75.90
C LYS A 239 -31.25 -31.26 75.60
N ALA A 240 -30.72 -32.35 76.17
CA ALA A 240 -29.36 -32.79 75.91
C ALA A 240 -29.14 -33.11 74.43
N GLN A 241 -30.09 -33.80 73.78
CA GLN A 241 -30.04 -34.08 72.36
C GLN A 241 -30.12 -32.80 71.50
N ILE A 242 -30.99 -31.86 71.84
CA ILE A 242 -31.08 -30.55 71.14
C ILE A 242 -29.75 -29.81 71.22
N ILE A 243 -29.13 -29.74 72.41
CA ILE A 243 -27.83 -29.08 72.60
C ILE A 243 -26.74 -29.79 71.79
N SER A 244 -26.75 -31.13 71.78
CA SER A 244 -25.77 -31.90 71.00
C SER A 244 -25.91 -31.67 69.49
N VAL A 245 -27.15 -31.63 68.97
CA VAL A 245 -27.41 -31.36 67.56
C VAL A 245 -27.03 -29.93 67.19
N GLN A 246 -27.33 -28.95 68.05
CA GLN A 246 -26.93 -27.56 67.88
C GLN A 246 -25.40 -27.42 67.80
N ASN A 247 -24.67 -28.01 68.75
CA ASN A 247 -23.20 -27.99 68.75
C ASN A 247 -22.60 -28.66 67.50
N TRP A 248 -23.19 -29.77 67.05
CA TRP A 248 -22.74 -30.45 65.84
C TRP A 248 -23.00 -29.60 64.59
N MET A 249 -24.18 -28.99 64.48
CA MET A 249 -24.55 -28.11 63.37
C MET A 249 -23.65 -26.87 63.32
N ASP A 250 -23.37 -26.24 64.46
CA ASP A 250 -22.45 -25.09 64.54
C ASP A 250 -21.05 -25.49 64.09
N LYS A 251 -20.60 -26.70 64.46
CA LYS A 251 -19.29 -27.19 64.04
C LYS A 251 -19.23 -27.46 62.54
N GLU A 252 -20.27 -28.03 61.97
CA GLU A 252 -20.36 -28.29 60.54
C GLU A 252 -20.43 -26.98 59.73
N MET A 253 -21.18 -25.99 60.22
CA MET A 253 -21.18 -24.65 59.63
C MET A 253 -19.79 -24.00 59.67
N GLU A 254 -19.08 -24.12 60.79
CA GLU A 254 -17.72 -23.56 60.89
C GLU A 254 -16.73 -24.26 59.94
N ASN A 255 -16.85 -25.58 59.78
CA ASN A 255 -16.02 -26.35 58.86
C ASN A 255 -16.30 -25.95 57.39
N THR A 256 -17.56 -25.84 57.01
CA THR A 256 -17.96 -25.44 55.65
C THR A 256 -17.52 -24.00 55.33
N LEU A 257 -17.65 -23.07 56.28
CA LEU A 257 -17.14 -21.70 56.13
C LEU A 257 -15.62 -21.67 55.92
N LYS A 258 -14.87 -22.47 56.68
CA LYS A 258 -13.40 -22.58 56.53
C LYS A 258 -13.01 -23.12 55.15
N GLU A 259 -13.70 -24.12 54.64
CA GLU A 259 -13.43 -24.67 53.31
C GLU A 259 -13.75 -23.66 52.20
N VAL A 260 -14.87 -22.94 52.30
CA VAL A 260 -15.22 -21.89 51.34
C VAL A 260 -14.19 -20.77 51.36
N LEU A 261 -13.74 -20.32 52.54
CA LEU A 261 -12.68 -19.30 52.65
C LEU A 261 -11.36 -19.77 52.03
N ASN A 262 -10.95 -21.01 52.28
CA ASN A 262 -9.76 -21.60 51.67
C ASN A 262 -9.89 -21.64 50.13
N ARG A 263 -11.07 -22.00 49.61
CA ARG A 263 -11.33 -22.02 48.16
C ARG A 263 -11.27 -20.62 47.55
N ILE A 264 -11.83 -19.62 48.22
CA ILE A 264 -11.77 -18.21 47.81
C ILE A 264 -10.31 -17.74 47.77
N GLU A 265 -9.50 -18.08 48.78
CA GLU A 265 -8.10 -17.70 48.83
C GLU A 265 -7.28 -18.36 47.70
N GLN A 266 -7.53 -19.65 47.41
CA GLN A 266 -6.90 -20.36 46.30
C GLN A 266 -7.26 -19.74 44.94
N LEU A 267 -8.53 -19.44 44.70
CA LEU A 267 -8.98 -18.77 43.49
C LEU A 267 -8.37 -17.37 43.37
N SER A 268 -8.29 -16.62 44.47
CA SER A 268 -7.66 -15.30 44.50
C SER A 268 -6.18 -15.37 44.12
N LYS A 269 -5.44 -16.35 44.65
CA LYS A 269 -4.03 -16.59 44.29
C LYS A 269 -3.87 -16.97 42.82
N LEU A 270 -4.76 -17.82 42.28
CA LEU A 270 -4.73 -18.22 40.87
C LEU A 270 -4.98 -17.02 39.95
N ILE A 271 -6.00 -16.20 40.26
CA ILE A 271 -6.31 -14.98 39.52
C ILE A 271 -5.11 -14.02 39.57
N GLN A 272 -4.54 -13.78 40.75
CA GLN A 272 -3.38 -12.89 40.91
C GLN A 272 -2.18 -13.38 40.08
N ASN A 273 -1.89 -14.67 40.11
CA ASN A 273 -0.81 -15.26 39.31
C ASN A 273 -1.04 -15.12 37.81
N LYS A 274 -2.29 -15.30 37.36
CA LYS A 274 -2.67 -15.11 35.95
C LYS A 274 -2.55 -13.65 35.51
N ILE A 275 -2.98 -12.71 36.33
CA ILE A 275 -2.82 -11.28 36.07
C ILE A 275 -1.33 -10.94 35.95
N ASN A 276 -0.53 -11.31 36.95
CA ASN A 276 0.92 -11.04 36.94
C ASN A 276 1.63 -11.67 35.73
N SER A 277 1.24 -12.88 35.32
CA SER A 277 1.80 -13.54 34.14
C SER A 277 1.43 -12.80 32.85
N ASN A 278 0.18 -12.36 32.72
CA ASN A 278 -0.28 -11.60 31.57
C ASN A 278 0.38 -10.22 31.51
N ASP A 279 0.50 -9.51 32.64
CA ASP A 279 1.16 -8.21 32.72
C ASP A 279 2.63 -8.30 32.30
N LYS A 280 3.35 -9.34 32.75
CA LYS A 280 4.73 -9.61 32.28
C LYS A 280 4.78 -9.82 30.76
N ALA A 281 3.86 -10.61 30.21
CA ALA A 281 3.82 -10.87 28.77
C ALA A 281 3.51 -9.59 27.97
N VAL A 282 2.57 -8.77 28.44
CA VAL A 282 2.24 -7.48 27.83
C VAL A 282 3.43 -6.52 27.91
N GLN A 283 4.09 -6.44 29.07
CA GLN A 283 5.25 -5.58 29.28
C GLN A 283 6.43 -5.99 28.38
N GLU A 284 6.64 -7.28 28.18
CA GLU A 284 7.67 -7.77 27.25
C GLU A 284 7.34 -7.40 25.80
N LYS A 285 6.09 -7.58 25.36
CA LYS A 285 5.64 -7.17 24.02
C LYS A 285 5.78 -5.66 23.81
N TYR A 286 5.44 -4.87 24.82
CA TYR A 286 5.61 -3.41 24.79
C TYR A 286 7.10 -3.04 24.64
N SER A 287 7.97 -3.67 25.42
CA SER A 287 9.42 -3.46 25.35
C SER A 287 9.99 -3.82 23.98
N GLN A 288 9.55 -4.94 23.40
CA GLN A 288 9.93 -5.36 22.04
C GLN A 288 9.47 -4.35 20.98
N LEU A 289 8.25 -3.84 21.09
CA LEU A 289 7.72 -2.83 20.16
C LEU A 289 8.45 -1.50 20.29
N ALA A 290 8.73 -1.04 21.52
CA ALA A 290 9.51 0.16 21.77
C ALA A 290 10.91 0.06 21.15
N GLY A 291 11.58 -1.09 21.30
CA GLY A 291 12.87 -1.35 20.67
C GLY A 291 12.82 -1.31 19.14
N LYS A 292 11.80 -1.93 18.52
CA LYS A 292 11.59 -1.87 17.06
C LYS A 292 11.28 -0.47 16.56
N LEU A 293 10.53 0.31 17.33
CA LEU A 293 10.22 1.70 16.99
C LEU A 293 11.49 2.55 17.02
N TYR A 294 12.32 2.38 18.03
CA TYR A 294 13.61 3.09 18.14
C TYR A 294 14.53 2.80 16.96
N THR A 295 14.67 1.53 16.54
CA THR A 295 15.51 1.17 15.39
C THR A 295 14.95 1.69 14.06
N LEU A 296 13.63 1.66 13.88
CA LEU A 296 12.96 2.28 12.73
C LEU A 296 13.20 3.78 12.66
N GLU A 297 13.02 4.48 13.78
CA GLU A 297 13.23 5.92 13.88
C GLU A 297 14.69 6.29 13.58
N GLN A 298 15.65 5.52 14.11
CA GLN A 298 17.07 5.70 13.83
C GLN A 298 17.39 5.49 12.34
N THR A 299 16.88 4.41 11.75
CA THR A 299 17.07 4.12 10.31
C THR A 299 16.48 5.24 9.44
N GLN A 300 15.33 5.78 9.85
CA GLN A 300 14.70 6.90 9.15
C GLN A 300 15.53 8.18 9.26
N ARG A 301 16.06 8.51 10.45
CA ARG A 301 16.96 9.65 10.63
C ARG A 301 18.20 9.56 9.73
N GLU A 302 18.83 8.39 9.68
CA GLU A 302 19.99 8.17 8.81
C GLU A 302 19.64 8.30 7.33
N ARG A 303 18.49 7.78 6.90
CA ARG A 303 18.02 7.93 5.50
C ARG A 303 17.77 9.39 5.16
N SER A 304 17.11 10.14 6.04
CA SER A 304 16.90 11.57 5.86
C SER A 304 18.21 12.36 5.80
N GLN A 305 19.20 12.01 6.62
CA GLN A 305 20.51 12.63 6.57
C GLN A 305 21.24 12.32 5.26
N ARG A 306 21.30 11.05 4.83
CA ARG A 306 21.87 10.69 3.53
C ARG A 306 21.19 11.41 2.36
N GLY A 307 19.87 11.59 2.42
CA GLY A 307 19.12 12.37 1.44
C GLY A 307 19.57 13.83 1.39
N ARG A 308 19.74 14.48 2.56
CA ARG A 308 20.27 15.85 2.65
C ARG A 308 21.69 15.97 2.09
N ASP A 309 22.58 15.04 2.44
CA ASP A 309 23.97 15.06 1.99
C ASP A 309 24.06 14.88 0.45
N ALA A 310 23.23 13.99 -0.11
CA ALA A 310 23.12 13.80 -1.55
C ALA A 310 22.56 15.05 -2.25
N GLU A 311 21.54 15.68 -1.68
CA GLU A 311 20.98 16.94 -2.20
C GLU A 311 22.02 18.07 -2.20
N GLN A 312 22.78 18.23 -1.11
CA GLN A 312 23.87 19.21 -1.02
C GLN A 312 24.96 18.94 -2.07
N THR A 313 25.32 17.67 -2.27
CA THR A 313 26.31 17.27 -3.29
C THR A 313 25.83 17.61 -4.70
N LEU A 314 24.55 17.35 -5.00
CA LEU A 314 23.95 17.70 -6.28
C LEU A 314 23.90 19.20 -6.49
N LYS A 315 23.47 19.98 -5.48
CA LYS A 315 23.50 21.45 -5.54
C LYS A 315 24.89 21.98 -5.86
N ALA A 316 25.93 21.47 -5.19
CA ALA A 316 27.32 21.86 -5.46
C ALA A 316 27.81 21.45 -6.86
N ARG A 317 27.30 20.34 -7.43
CA ARG A 317 27.62 19.95 -8.82
C ARG A 317 26.91 20.84 -9.83
N ILE A 318 25.63 21.15 -9.60
CA ILE A 318 24.83 22.03 -10.45
C ILE A 318 25.48 23.42 -10.50
N SER A 319 25.81 24.02 -9.35
CA SER A 319 26.45 25.34 -9.32
C SER A 319 27.80 25.37 -10.05
N ARG A 320 28.58 24.28 -10.00
CA ARG A 320 29.84 24.17 -10.77
C ARG A 320 29.62 24.07 -12.28
N VAL A 321 28.55 23.40 -12.71
CA VAL A 321 28.20 23.31 -14.14
C VAL A 321 27.69 24.67 -14.62
N GLU A 322 26.81 25.31 -13.86
CA GLU A 322 26.29 26.65 -14.15
C GLU A 322 27.42 27.68 -14.30
N GLN A 323 28.39 27.67 -13.39
CA GLN A 323 29.55 28.57 -13.47
C GLN A 323 30.40 28.33 -14.73
N ARG A 324 30.64 27.06 -15.10
CA ARG A 324 31.39 26.73 -16.32
C ARG A 324 30.64 27.16 -17.58
N LEU A 325 29.35 26.90 -17.66
CA LEU A 325 28.52 27.36 -18.78
C LEU A 325 28.53 28.88 -18.90
N TRP A 326 28.45 29.61 -17.78
CA TRP A 326 28.56 31.06 -17.79
C TRP A 326 29.91 31.56 -18.29
N ALA A 327 31.01 30.90 -17.91
CA ALA A 327 32.34 31.22 -18.42
C ALA A 327 32.45 30.96 -19.92
N GLU A 328 32.02 29.78 -20.41
CA GLU A 328 32.02 29.45 -21.84
C GLU A 328 31.19 30.43 -22.68
N VAL A 329 30.03 30.86 -22.17
CA VAL A 329 29.20 31.87 -22.85
C VAL A 329 29.91 33.23 -22.92
N GLN A 330 30.64 33.61 -21.88
CA GLN A 330 31.43 34.83 -21.88
C GLN A 330 32.60 34.75 -22.88
N ASP A 331 33.30 33.61 -22.91
CA ASP A 331 34.40 33.35 -23.84
C ASP A 331 33.90 33.38 -25.29
N LEU A 332 32.81 32.70 -25.60
CA LEU A 332 32.19 32.72 -26.94
C LEU A 332 31.78 34.14 -27.35
N ARG A 333 31.25 34.94 -26.42
CA ARG A 333 30.92 36.35 -26.69
C ARG A 333 32.18 37.16 -26.98
N ALA A 334 33.26 36.94 -26.23
CA ALA A 334 34.53 37.62 -26.44
C ALA A 334 35.15 37.25 -27.81
N GLU A 335 35.19 35.97 -28.15
CA GLU A 335 35.67 35.47 -29.45
C GLU A 335 34.84 36.01 -30.61
N THR A 336 33.50 36.01 -30.47
CA THR A 336 32.59 36.57 -31.47
C THR A 336 32.87 38.05 -31.72
N ASN A 337 33.02 38.84 -30.64
CA ASN A 337 33.34 40.27 -30.74
C ASN A 337 34.73 40.51 -31.35
N ALA A 338 35.71 39.68 -31.00
CA ALA A 338 37.05 39.73 -31.60
C ALA A 338 37.00 39.41 -33.10
N GLY A 339 36.26 38.37 -33.49
CA GLY A 339 36.03 38.00 -34.89
C GLY A 339 35.37 39.14 -35.70
N PHE A 340 34.33 39.78 -35.14
CA PHE A 340 33.74 40.97 -35.77
C PHE A 340 34.73 42.12 -35.90
N THR A 341 35.59 42.34 -34.90
CA THR A 341 36.64 43.38 -34.95
C THR A 341 37.61 43.13 -36.11
N ILE A 342 38.09 41.88 -36.27
CA ILE A 342 38.98 41.49 -37.38
C ILE A 342 38.27 41.66 -38.74
N ILE A 343 37.00 41.28 -38.85
CA ILE A 343 36.23 41.48 -40.08
C ILE A 343 36.10 42.98 -40.40
N HIS A 344 35.81 43.82 -39.40
CA HIS A 344 35.73 45.27 -39.59
C HIS A 344 37.07 45.86 -40.04
N GLU A 345 38.19 45.44 -39.44
CA GLU A 345 39.53 45.87 -39.84
C GLU A 345 39.88 45.43 -41.27
N SER A 346 39.59 44.18 -41.63
CA SER A 346 39.82 43.66 -42.98
C SER A 346 38.98 44.39 -44.03
N LEU A 347 37.72 44.72 -43.71
CA LEU A 347 36.82 45.48 -44.57
C LEU A 347 37.28 46.93 -44.72
N ALA A 348 37.80 47.55 -43.67
CA ALA A 348 38.42 48.88 -43.73
C ALA A 348 39.68 48.87 -44.61
N SER A 349 40.54 47.86 -44.46
CA SER A 349 41.72 47.66 -45.31
C SER A 349 41.35 47.46 -46.79
N LEU A 350 40.37 46.60 -47.07
CA LEU A 350 39.87 46.38 -48.44
C LEU A 350 39.32 47.67 -49.05
N ARG A 351 38.55 48.46 -48.29
CA ARG A 351 38.07 49.77 -48.74
C ARG A 351 39.23 50.69 -49.11
N LYS A 352 40.30 50.71 -48.31
CA LYS A 352 41.49 51.52 -48.61
C LYS A 352 42.20 51.08 -49.88
N VAL A 353 42.36 49.77 -50.08
CA VAL A 353 42.94 49.21 -51.31
C VAL A 353 42.09 49.56 -52.54
N LEU A 354 40.76 49.41 -52.44
CA LEU A 354 39.84 49.80 -53.52
C LEU A 354 39.93 51.29 -53.85
N GLU A 355 40.02 52.15 -52.83
CA GLU A 355 40.20 53.59 -53.02
C GLU A 355 41.51 53.91 -53.77
N VAL A 356 42.62 53.29 -53.39
CA VAL A 356 43.91 53.44 -54.07
C VAL A 356 43.83 52.93 -55.52
N LYS A 357 43.19 51.77 -55.75
CA LYS A 357 43.00 51.23 -57.10
C LYS A 357 42.19 52.17 -57.97
N ILE A 358 41.08 52.72 -57.47
CA ILE A 358 40.25 53.69 -58.20
C ILE A 358 41.10 54.92 -58.60
N ARG A 359 41.87 55.49 -57.65
CA ARG A 359 42.75 56.63 -57.93
C ARG A 359 43.78 56.31 -59.01
N LEU A 360 44.47 55.17 -58.91
CA LEU A 360 45.44 54.74 -59.94
C LEU A 360 44.80 54.54 -61.31
N THR A 361 43.62 53.91 -61.38
CA THR A 361 42.90 53.74 -62.66
C THR A 361 42.46 55.07 -63.24
N HIS A 362 42.05 56.03 -62.40
CA HIS A 362 41.72 57.38 -62.83
C HIS A 362 42.95 58.11 -63.41
N GLU A 363 44.07 58.10 -62.68
CA GLU A 363 45.34 58.69 -63.14
C GLU A 363 45.82 58.05 -64.45
N GLN A 364 45.69 56.72 -64.60
CA GLN A 364 46.02 56.02 -65.85
C GLN A 364 45.11 56.44 -67.01
N LEU A 365 43.80 56.58 -66.77
CA LEU A 365 42.87 57.07 -67.79
C LEU A 365 43.18 58.51 -68.20
N GLU A 366 43.48 59.40 -67.25
CA GLU A 366 43.90 60.77 -67.53
C GLU A 366 45.20 60.81 -68.36
N GLN A 367 46.18 59.97 -68.04
CA GLN A 367 47.41 59.84 -68.84
C GLN A 367 47.12 59.35 -70.27
N GLN A 368 46.26 58.34 -70.43
CA GLN A 368 45.87 57.84 -71.75
C GLN A 368 45.14 58.90 -72.57
N ILE A 369 44.23 59.67 -71.95
CA ILE A 369 43.55 60.80 -72.60
C ILE A 369 44.57 61.87 -73.02
N GLY A 370 45.52 62.24 -72.14
CA GLY A 370 46.56 63.22 -72.46
C GLY A 370 47.51 62.76 -73.57
N GLN A 371 47.86 61.47 -73.62
CA GLN A 371 48.66 60.89 -74.71
C GLN A 371 47.88 60.85 -76.04
N ALA A 372 46.60 60.50 -76.01
CA ALA A 372 45.73 60.55 -77.20
C ALA A 372 45.57 61.99 -77.73
N GLN A 373 45.49 62.99 -76.84
CA GLN A 373 45.43 64.41 -77.23
C GLN A 373 46.76 64.92 -77.82
N ARG A 374 47.92 64.48 -77.31
CA ARG A 374 49.24 64.82 -77.89
C ARG A 374 49.48 64.12 -79.23
N GLY A 375 49.12 62.84 -79.35
CA GLY A 375 49.20 62.12 -80.63
C GLY A 375 48.24 62.68 -81.70
N GLY A 376 47.10 63.24 -81.29
CA GLY A 376 46.18 63.97 -82.16
C GLY A 376 46.70 65.34 -82.59
N ALA A 377 47.41 66.06 -81.72
CA ALA A 377 48.07 67.32 -82.06
C ALA A 377 49.24 67.11 -83.04
N GLU A 378 50.04 66.06 -82.87
CA GLU A 378 51.13 65.72 -83.81
C GLU A 378 50.63 65.21 -85.19
N HIS A 379 49.41 64.66 -85.26
CA HIS A 379 48.76 64.36 -86.54
C HIS A 379 48.09 65.59 -87.19
N SER A 380 47.72 66.61 -86.42
CA SER A 380 47.20 67.86 -86.97
C SER A 380 48.31 68.83 -87.44
N GLU A 381 49.53 68.72 -86.92
CA GLU A 381 50.70 69.51 -87.38
C GLU A 381 51.47 68.86 -88.55
N ARG A 382 51.14 67.63 -88.97
CA ARG A 382 51.72 66.97 -90.16
C ARG A 382 50.87 67.08 -91.44
N VAL A 383 49.72 67.76 -91.40
CA VAL A 383 48.81 67.94 -92.55
C VAL A 383 48.45 69.44 -92.77
N GLY A 384 49.22 70.37 -92.20
CA GLY A 384 49.08 71.82 -92.43
C GLY A 384 50.09 72.35 -93.43
#